data_AF-A0A4S9TVN8-F1
#
_entry.id   AF-A0A4S9TVN8-F1
#
_cell.length_a   1.000
_cell.length_b   1.000
_cell.length_c   1.000
_cell.angle_alpha   90.00
_cell.angle_beta   90.00
_cell.angle_gamma   90.00
#
_symmetry.space_group_name_H-M   'P 1'
#
loop_
_entity.id
_entity.type
_entity.pdbx_description
1 polymer ?
#
loop_
_entity_poly.entity_id
_entity_poly.type
_entity_poly.pdbx_seq_one_letter_code
_entity_poly.pdbx_strand_id
1 'polypeptide(L)'
;MAIISAPGHRIQLIAGVLFTAIPLWLLAWHFRVRTPLFVSRHIPHHNAWTIDRETFIQEWMDNHIGNEPNNSAISFLCRQPSINWQPDVVLDLDDANGGIGNVRGNIFDFLGLAILSGSSIVLPSFQSRSSTDLSALWNGKTPFSTFFDEDHFIATFAAACPKMTIYKPKGNHSLPPPLHNRYGMPSMRQDLYPDTRDTEKPNTPSAAVKDLQSWMLAQPDRDPKNITLISVGRTLWEGLDTRSLPPAVRRDFGSSLRLIPEVRRLAALVTYNLALTHHLHDIDPRLPYYASSFLGAHLRTEDDAKNAGWLDNNKPSAHADFDGQTDAYLSQAVERNLQIIYVASGNTSEISKFAKKASLLHNIT
;
A
#
# COMPACT_ATOMS: atom_id res chain seq x y z
N MET A 1 -27.62 -70.57 -47.34
CA MET A 1 -26.80 -69.33 -47.23
C MET A 1 -27.74 -68.24 -46.71
N ALA A 2 -27.75 -67.98 -45.40
CA ALA A 2 -28.53 -66.90 -44.81
C ALA A 2 -27.56 -65.76 -44.47
N ILE A 3 -27.74 -64.63 -45.17
CA ILE A 3 -26.91 -63.43 -45.05
C ILE A 3 -27.34 -62.70 -43.78
N ILE A 4 -26.45 -62.62 -42.78
CA ILE A 4 -26.65 -61.82 -41.58
C ILE A 4 -26.45 -60.35 -41.99
N SER A 5 -27.52 -59.56 -42.03
CA SER A 5 -27.46 -58.13 -42.31
C SER A 5 -26.82 -57.38 -41.14
N ALA A 6 -25.74 -56.64 -41.40
CA ALA A 6 -25.13 -55.74 -40.43
C ALA A 6 -26.16 -54.66 -39.98
N PRO A 7 -26.19 -54.29 -38.69
CA PRO A 7 -27.09 -53.24 -38.21
C PRO A 7 -26.73 -51.91 -38.88
N GLY A 8 -27.73 -51.26 -39.47
CA GLY A 8 -27.55 -50.06 -40.27
C GLY A 8 -26.86 -48.94 -39.49
N HIS A 9 -25.92 -48.26 -40.15
CA HIS A 9 -25.08 -47.16 -39.66
C HIS A 9 -25.82 -46.08 -38.84
N ARG A 10 -27.14 -45.93 -39.04
CA ARG A 10 -28.01 -45.04 -38.25
C ARG A 10 -28.22 -45.50 -36.81
N ILE A 11 -28.33 -46.81 -36.55
CA ILE A 11 -28.53 -47.37 -35.21
C ILE A 11 -27.26 -47.17 -34.37
N GLN A 12 -26.08 -47.34 -34.97
CA GLN A 12 -24.80 -47.10 -34.31
C GLN A 12 -24.58 -45.61 -33.98
N LEU A 13 -25.00 -44.70 -34.87
CA LEU A 13 -24.96 -43.26 -34.62
C LEU A 13 -25.91 -42.83 -33.49
N ILE A 14 -27.14 -43.34 -33.48
CA ILE A 14 -28.12 -43.05 -32.42
C ILE A 14 -27.63 -43.61 -31.08
N ALA A 15 -27.10 -44.84 -31.05
CA ALA A 15 -26.50 -45.41 -29.85
C ALA A 15 -25.28 -44.59 -29.38
N GLY A 16 -24.41 -44.15 -30.30
CA GLY A 16 -23.27 -43.28 -29.98
C GLY A 16 -23.71 -41.98 -29.31
N VAL A 17 -24.73 -41.29 -29.84
CA VAL A 17 -25.25 -40.05 -29.24
C VAL A 17 -25.91 -40.31 -27.87
N LEU A 18 -26.71 -41.37 -27.73
CA LEU A 18 -27.39 -41.70 -26.48
C LEU A 18 -26.41 -42.11 -25.36
N PHE A 19 -25.34 -42.84 -25.69
CA PHE A 19 -24.39 -43.36 -24.71
C PHE A 19 -23.18 -42.47 -24.46
N THR A 20 -22.93 -41.43 -25.26
CA THR A 20 -21.79 -40.52 -25.05
C THR A 20 -22.22 -39.07 -24.81
N ALA A 21 -23.03 -38.49 -25.68
CA ALA A 21 -23.39 -37.08 -25.60
C ALA A 21 -24.33 -36.79 -24.42
N ILE A 22 -25.31 -37.66 -24.16
CA ILE A 22 -26.24 -37.47 -23.04
C ILE A 22 -25.52 -37.62 -21.69
N PRO A 23 -24.69 -38.66 -21.43
CA PRO A 23 -23.94 -38.76 -20.19
C PRO A 23 -22.94 -37.62 -20.01
N LEU A 24 -22.26 -37.18 -21.06
CA LEU A 24 -21.33 -36.04 -21.00
C LEU A 24 -22.07 -34.73 -20.71
N TRP A 25 -23.24 -34.52 -21.30
CA TRP A 25 -24.08 -33.36 -21.02
C TRP A 25 -24.62 -33.38 -19.59
N LEU A 26 -25.08 -34.54 -19.11
CA LEU A 26 -25.53 -34.72 -17.73
C LEU A 26 -24.37 -34.54 -16.74
N LEU A 27 -23.17 -35.06 -17.04
CA LEU A 27 -21.96 -34.82 -16.24
C LEU A 27 -21.57 -33.35 -16.23
N ALA A 28 -21.57 -32.67 -17.38
CA ALA A 28 -21.28 -31.24 -17.47
C ALA A 28 -22.32 -30.39 -16.73
N TRP A 29 -23.61 -30.71 -16.85
CA TRP A 29 -24.69 -30.09 -16.10
C TRP A 29 -24.51 -30.33 -14.60
N HIS A 30 -24.24 -31.58 -14.20
CA HIS A 30 -24.10 -31.92 -12.79
C HIS A 30 -22.87 -31.26 -12.17
N PHE A 31 -21.77 -31.19 -12.93
CA PHE A 31 -20.57 -30.45 -12.57
C PHE A 31 -20.89 -28.97 -12.43
N ARG A 32 -21.56 -28.34 -13.41
CA ARG A 32 -21.94 -26.92 -13.37
C ARG A 32 -22.86 -26.55 -12.21
N VAL A 33 -23.80 -27.41 -11.85
CA VAL A 33 -24.75 -27.17 -10.75
C VAL A 33 -24.13 -27.44 -9.37
N ARG A 34 -23.15 -28.36 -9.27
CA ARG A 34 -22.51 -28.71 -7.99
C ARG A 34 -21.14 -28.08 -7.75
N THR A 35 -20.48 -27.52 -8.76
CA THR A 35 -19.26 -26.75 -8.56
C THR A 35 -19.60 -25.31 -8.14
N PRO A 36 -19.08 -24.82 -7.01
CA PRO A 36 -19.34 -23.46 -6.53
C PRO A 36 -18.85 -22.35 -7.47
N LEU A 37 -18.05 -22.69 -8.50
CA LEU A 37 -17.54 -21.75 -9.49
C LEU A 37 -18.57 -21.33 -10.55
N PHE A 38 -19.67 -22.08 -10.74
CA PHE A 38 -20.66 -21.82 -11.80
C PHE A 38 -22.08 -21.59 -11.29
N VAL A 39 -22.32 -21.78 -9.99
CA VAL A 39 -23.48 -21.18 -9.33
C VAL A 39 -23.13 -19.70 -9.21
N SER A 40 -23.72 -18.88 -10.09
CA SER A 40 -23.79 -17.44 -9.85
C SER A 40 -24.62 -17.25 -8.58
N ARG A 41 -23.96 -17.36 -7.41
CA ARG A 41 -24.51 -16.79 -6.19
C ARG A 41 -24.70 -15.33 -6.56
N HIS A 42 -25.95 -14.88 -6.63
CA HIS A 42 -26.24 -13.48 -6.44
C HIS A 42 -25.60 -13.13 -5.10
N ILE A 43 -24.38 -12.60 -5.14
CA ILE A 43 -23.81 -11.94 -3.99
C ILE A 43 -24.75 -10.76 -3.80
N PRO A 44 -25.49 -10.69 -2.68
CA PRO A 44 -26.36 -9.55 -2.45
C PRO A 44 -25.51 -8.29 -2.62
N HIS A 45 -26.05 -7.26 -3.26
CA HIS A 45 -25.40 -5.96 -3.26
C HIS A 45 -25.32 -5.50 -1.81
N HIS A 46 -24.12 -5.35 -1.25
CA HIS A 46 -23.92 -4.73 0.06
C HIS A 46 -23.44 -3.33 -0.24
N ASN A 47 -24.32 -2.34 -0.18
CA ASN A 47 -23.99 -0.95 -0.47
C ASN A 47 -24.78 -0.04 0.46
N ALA A 48 -24.54 1.27 0.40
CA ALA A 48 -25.21 2.23 1.28
C ALA A 48 -26.75 2.21 1.20
N TRP A 49 -27.33 1.61 0.16
CA TRP A 49 -28.77 1.53 -0.09
C TRP A 49 -29.42 0.25 0.42
N THR A 50 -28.65 -0.82 0.62
CA THR A 50 -29.16 -2.14 0.98
C THR A 50 -28.83 -2.55 2.41
N ILE A 51 -27.80 -1.94 3.01
CA ILE A 51 -27.39 -2.19 4.39
C ILE A 51 -27.39 -0.89 5.20
N ASP A 52 -27.54 -1.01 6.52
CA ASP A 52 -27.45 0.15 7.40
C ASP A 52 -26.00 0.67 7.50
N ARG A 53 -25.88 1.91 7.98
CA ARG A 53 -24.60 2.62 8.07
C ARG A 53 -23.57 1.89 8.93
N GLU A 54 -23.97 1.29 10.07
CA GLU A 54 -22.99 0.64 10.94
C GLU A 54 -22.49 -0.66 10.33
N THR A 55 -23.36 -1.43 9.67
CA THR A 55 -22.95 -2.60 8.87
C THR A 55 -21.98 -2.19 7.76
N PHE A 56 -22.28 -1.12 7.01
CA PHE A 56 -21.40 -0.62 5.95
C PHE A 56 -20.02 -0.23 6.49
N ILE A 57 -19.99 0.52 7.60
CA ILE A 57 -18.73 0.93 8.21
C ILE A 57 -17.97 -0.29 8.73
N GLN A 58 -18.62 -1.26 9.35
CA GLN A 58 -17.95 -2.46 9.83
C GLN A 58 -17.30 -3.22 8.66
N GLU A 59 -18.04 -3.49 7.59
CA GLU A 59 -17.52 -4.15 6.39
C GLU A 59 -16.35 -3.37 5.75
N TRP A 60 -16.43 -2.04 5.73
CA TRP A 60 -15.34 -1.18 5.25
C TRP A 60 -14.09 -1.30 6.13
N MET A 61 -14.28 -1.35 7.45
CA MET A 61 -13.19 -1.43 8.42
C MET A 61 -12.48 -2.79 8.39
N ASP A 62 -13.22 -3.85 8.06
CA ASP A 62 -12.68 -5.19 7.87
C ASP A 62 -11.86 -5.30 6.58
N ASN A 63 -12.19 -4.49 5.57
CA ASN A 63 -11.44 -4.43 4.32
C ASN A 63 -10.28 -3.44 4.39
N HIS A 64 -9.10 -3.92 4.02
CA HIS A 64 -7.99 -3.03 3.70
C HIS A 64 -8.09 -2.61 2.23
N ILE A 65 -7.50 -1.47 1.85
CA ILE A 65 -7.40 -1.07 0.43
C ILE A 65 -6.75 -2.21 -0.35
N GLY A 66 -7.54 -3.06 -1.00
CA GLY A 66 -7.05 -4.17 -1.79
C GLY A 66 -7.73 -5.50 -1.51
N ASN A 67 -7.61 -6.06 -0.30
CA ASN A 67 -8.06 -7.39 0.13
C ASN A 67 -7.82 -7.57 1.64
N GLU A 68 -8.23 -8.70 2.22
CA GLU A 68 -7.75 -9.13 3.54
C GLU A 68 -6.22 -9.17 3.61
N PRO A 69 -5.59 -8.73 4.72
CA PRO A 69 -4.14 -8.79 4.90
C PRO A 69 -3.61 -10.21 4.74
N ASN A 70 -2.78 -10.44 3.72
CA ASN A 70 -2.10 -11.72 3.55
C ASN A 70 -0.65 -11.64 4.07
N ASN A 71 -0.48 -12.06 5.33
CA ASN A 71 0.83 -12.11 5.99
C ASN A 71 1.85 -13.02 5.27
N SER A 72 1.41 -13.94 4.40
CA SER A 72 2.32 -14.84 3.67
C SER A 72 3.20 -14.10 2.66
N ALA A 73 2.74 -12.99 2.08
CA ALA A 73 3.52 -12.22 1.11
C ALA A 73 4.64 -11.43 1.80
N ILE A 74 4.38 -10.83 2.97
CA ILE A 74 5.44 -10.20 3.77
C ILE A 74 6.39 -11.28 4.33
N SER A 75 5.85 -12.44 4.71
CA SER A 75 6.67 -13.59 5.13
C SER A 75 7.66 -14.02 4.05
N PHE A 76 7.28 -13.95 2.77
CA PHE A 76 8.19 -14.24 1.66
C PHE A 76 9.40 -13.29 1.68
N LEU A 77 9.19 -11.99 1.94
CA LEU A 77 10.29 -11.02 2.05
C LEU A 77 11.19 -11.33 3.26
N CYS A 78 10.62 -11.69 4.40
CA CYS A 78 11.37 -11.95 5.64
C CYS A 78 12.06 -13.32 5.70
N ARG A 79 11.73 -14.25 4.80
CA ARG A 79 12.30 -15.61 4.73
C ARG A 79 13.27 -15.80 3.57
N GLN A 80 13.72 -14.70 2.94
CA GLN A 80 14.73 -14.80 1.89
C GLN A 80 16.00 -15.47 2.43
N PRO A 81 16.55 -16.50 1.75
CA PRO A 81 17.71 -17.26 2.26
C PRO A 81 18.98 -16.42 2.46
N SER A 82 19.07 -15.27 1.80
CA SER A 82 20.19 -14.32 1.93
C SER A 82 20.16 -13.52 3.24
N ILE A 83 19.06 -13.54 3.98
CA ILE A 83 18.90 -12.78 5.23
C ILE A 83 19.51 -13.57 6.39
N ASN A 84 20.54 -12.99 7.02
CA ASN A 84 21.08 -13.49 8.28
C ASN A 84 20.48 -12.70 9.45
N TRP A 85 19.55 -13.31 10.17
CA TRP A 85 18.86 -12.67 11.29
C TRP A 85 19.81 -12.44 12.48
N GLN A 86 19.91 -11.18 12.90
CA GLN A 86 20.74 -10.67 13.99
C GLN A 86 19.85 -9.83 14.93
N PRO A 87 19.02 -10.48 15.77
CA PRO A 87 18.01 -9.79 16.57
C PRO A 87 18.61 -8.81 17.61
N ASP A 88 19.88 -8.97 17.95
CA ASP A 88 20.64 -8.09 18.85
C ASP A 88 21.13 -6.81 18.18
N VAL A 89 21.01 -6.69 16.85
CA VAL A 89 21.16 -5.42 16.14
C VAL A 89 19.78 -4.79 16.02
N VAL A 90 19.60 -3.63 16.66
CA VAL A 90 18.32 -2.93 16.72
C VAL A 90 18.46 -1.59 16.00
N LEU A 91 17.58 -1.32 15.04
CA LEU A 91 17.56 -0.05 14.32
C LEU A 91 16.47 0.87 14.89
N ASP A 92 16.77 2.15 15.08
CA ASP A 92 15.82 3.20 15.45
C ASP A 92 15.78 4.26 14.35
N LEU A 93 14.59 4.60 13.86
CA LEU A 93 14.41 5.61 12.83
C LEU A 93 14.27 6.99 13.47
N ASP A 94 15.32 7.82 13.36
CA ASP A 94 15.44 9.06 14.12
C ASP A 94 14.87 10.30 13.39
N ASP A 95 14.97 10.31 12.05
CA ASP A 95 14.75 11.50 11.22
C ASP A 95 13.58 11.38 10.22
N ALA A 96 12.61 10.49 10.46
CA ALA A 96 11.41 10.46 9.61
C ALA A 96 10.66 11.79 9.72
N ASN A 97 10.48 12.51 8.61
CA ASN A 97 9.87 13.84 8.59
C ASN A 97 9.09 14.11 7.30
N GLY A 98 8.34 15.23 7.29
CA GLY A 98 7.50 15.64 6.15
C GLY A 98 6.02 15.36 6.34
N GLY A 99 5.27 15.36 5.24
CA GLY A 99 3.86 14.94 5.25
C GLY A 99 3.72 13.42 5.40
N ILE A 100 2.49 12.93 5.58
CA ILE A 100 2.23 11.49 5.77
C ILE A 100 2.83 10.61 4.67
N GLY A 101 2.85 11.08 3.42
CA GLY A 101 3.50 10.38 2.30
C GLY A 101 5.01 10.22 2.49
N ASN A 102 5.70 11.27 2.97
CA ASN A 102 7.12 11.19 3.27
C ASN A 102 7.40 10.31 4.49
N VAL A 103 6.61 10.44 5.55
CA VAL A 103 6.74 9.59 6.74
C VAL A 103 6.56 8.11 6.36
N ARG A 104 5.54 7.79 5.57
CA ARG A 104 5.30 6.44 5.05
C ARG A 104 6.48 5.92 4.21
N GLY A 105 7.03 6.77 3.33
CA GLY A 105 8.22 6.44 2.53
C GLY A 105 9.44 6.12 3.42
N ASN A 106 9.77 7.00 4.37
CA ASN A 106 10.88 6.75 5.31
C ASN A 106 10.71 5.42 6.06
N ILE A 107 9.53 5.16 6.60
CA ILE A 107 9.29 3.93 7.37
C ILE A 107 9.43 2.70 6.46
N PHE A 108 8.91 2.71 5.23
CA PHE A 108 9.09 1.57 4.33
C PHE A 108 10.55 1.33 3.92
N ASP A 109 11.29 2.40 3.66
CA ASP A 109 12.69 2.30 3.28
C ASP A 109 13.55 1.77 4.45
N PHE A 110 13.27 2.27 5.65
CA PHE A 110 13.83 1.78 6.91
C PHE A 110 13.50 0.30 7.16
N LEU A 111 12.25 -0.11 6.94
CA LEU A 111 11.83 -1.52 7.09
C LEU A 111 12.52 -2.41 6.06
N GLY A 112 12.74 -1.93 4.84
CA GLY A 112 13.52 -2.63 3.83
C GLY A 112 14.93 -2.93 4.34
N LEU A 113 15.62 -1.93 4.89
CA LEU A 113 16.94 -2.12 5.51
C LEU A 113 16.90 -3.10 6.68
N ALA A 114 15.96 -2.94 7.61
CA ALA A 114 15.84 -3.80 8.79
C ALA A 114 15.65 -5.26 8.40
N ILE A 115 14.73 -5.54 7.47
CA ILE A 115 14.44 -6.90 7.00
C ILE A 115 15.66 -7.50 6.30
N LEU A 116 16.27 -6.77 5.36
CA LEU A 116 17.39 -7.29 4.57
C LEU A 116 18.66 -7.52 5.41
N SER A 117 18.89 -6.67 6.41
CA SER A 117 20.01 -6.83 7.36
C SER A 117 19.72 -7.86 8.45
N GLY A 118 18.47 -8.32 8.57
CA GLY A 118 18.02 -9.24 9.62
C GLY A 118 17.96 -8.58 11.00
N SER A 119 17.80 -7.26 11.08
CA SER A 119 17.82 -6.49 12.33
C SER A 119 16.44 -6.43 12.98
N SER A 120 16.42 -6.28 14.30
CA SER A 120 15.24 -5.84 15.05
C SER A 120 15.04 -4.32 14.91
N ILE A 121 13.89 -3.79 15.32
CA ILE A 121 13.60 -2.36 15.24
C ILE A 121 13.03 -1.79 16.54
N VAL A 122 13.24 -0.51 16.77
CA VAL A 122 12.36 0.29 17.62
C VAL A 122 11.13 0.65 16.80
N LEU A 123 9.94 0.61 17.42
CA LEU A 123 8.71 1.06 16.79
C LEU A 123 8.91 2.49 16.28
N PRO A 124 8.78 2.74 14.96
CA PRO A 124 9.18 4.02 14.40
C PRO A 124 8.42 5.20 15.00
N SER A 125 9.10 6.33 15.13
CA SER A 125 8.49 7.63 15.40
C SER A 125 8.84 8.60 14.28
N PHE A 126 8.23 9.77 14.27
CA PHE A 126 8.53 10.78 13.25
C PHE A 126 8.42 12.18 13.80
N GLN A 127 9.01 13.15 13.11
CA GLN A 127 9.00 14.55 13.52
C GLN A 127 7.63 15.18 13.22
N SER A 128 7.06 15.85 14.21
CA SER A 128 5.86 16.66 14.01
C SER A 128 6.18 17.87 13.14
N ARG A 129 5.20 18.27 12.33
CA ARG A 129 5.18 19.58 11.66
C ARG A 129 4.67 20.64 12.64
N SER A 130 5.07 21.89 12.46
CA SER A 130 4.40 22.98 13.17
C SER A 130 2.94 23.11 12.71
N SER A 131 2.04 23.33 13.66
CA SER A 131 0.61 23.59 13.38
C SER A 131 0.35 24.94 12.70
N THR A 132 1.31 25.87 12.76
CA THR A 132 1.20 27.22 12.19
C THR A 132 2.08 27.41 10.95
N ASP A 133 3.07 26.54 10.74
CA ASP A 133 3.96 26.56 9.57
C ASP A 133 4.26 25.12 9.13
N LEU A 134 3.52 24.69 8.11
CA LEU A 134 3.66 23.35 7.56
C LEU A 134 5.08 23.11 6.97
N SER A 135 5.84 24.14 6.61
CA SER A 135 7.22 23.97 6.12
C SER A 135 8.22 23.63 7.24
N ALA A 136 7.88 23.90 8.51
CA ALA A 136 8.70 23.54 9.65
C ALA A 136 8.50 22.06 10.03
N LEU A 137 9.42 21.20 9.57
CA LEU A 137 9.31 19.73 9.67
C LEU A 137 9.92 19.11 10.94
N TRP A 138 10.38 19.93 11.90
CA TRP A 138 11.16 19.49 13.07
C TRP A 138 10.63 20.10 14.36
N ASN A 139 9.45 19.67 14.81
CA ASN A 139 8.77 20.22 15.99
C ASN A 139 8.62 19.23 17.16
N GLY A 140 9.39 18.14 17.14
CA GLY A 140 9.43 17.12 18.19
C GLY A 140 8.90 15.75 17.75
N LYS A 141 9.36 14.69 18.42
CA LYS A 141 8.99 13.30 18.10
C LYS A 141 7.52 13.04 18.37
N THR A 142 6.88 12.46 17.37
CA THR A 142 5.47 12.10 17.30
C THR A 142 5.34 10.58 17.32
N PRO A 143 4.43 10.00 18.12
CA PRO A 143 4.23 8.55 18.17
C PRO A 143 3.75 7.97 16.84
N PHE A 144 4.13 6.72 16.57
CA PHE A 144 3.64 5.92 15.43
C PHE A 144 2.13 5.98 15.26
N SER A 145 1.42 5.85 16.39
CA SER A 145 -0.04 5.84 16.52
C SER A 145 -0.73 7.15 16.11
N THR A 146 0.03 8.19 15.74
CA THR A 146 -0.56 9.45 15.24
C THR A 146 -1.05 9.31 13.80
N PHE A 147 -0.39 8.50 12.98
CA PHE A 147 -0.80 8.25 11.59
C PHE A 147 -1.20 6.81 11.32
N PHE A 148 -0.58 5.86 12.02
CA PHE A 148 -0.69 4.46 11.68
C PHE A 148 -1.25 3.62 12.83
N ASP A 149 -1.97 2.57 12.46
CA ASP A 149 -2.51 1.58 13.37
C ASP A 149 -1.38 0.72 13.94
N GLU A 150 -0.98 1.04 15.16
CA GLU A 150 0.14 0.40 15.87
C GLU A 150 -0.09 -1.11 16.06
N ASP A 151 -1.29 -1.50 16.49
CA ASP A 151 -1.61 -2.89 16.78
C ASP A 151 -1.60 -3.73 15.50
N HIS A 152 -2.16 -3.20 14.40
CA HIS A 152 -2.09 -3.85 13.09
C HIS A 152 -0.66 -4.04 12.62
N PHE A 153 0.18 -3.00 12.73
CA PHE A 153 1.58 -3.04 12.33
C PHE A 153 2.36 -4.11 13.11
N ILE A 154 2.26 -4.08 14.44
CA ILE A 154 2.93 -5.04 15.32
C ILE A 154 2.47 -6.46 15.03
N ALA A 155 1.15 -6.70 14.94
CA ALA A 155 0.60 -8.02 14.67
C ALA A 155 1.03 -8.56 13.29
N THR A 156 1.05 -7.71 12.27
CA THR A 156 1.46 -8.06 10.91
C THR A 156 2.91 -8.52 10.88
N PHE A 157 3.83 -7.74 11.48
CA PHE A 157 5.26 -8.09 11.45
C PHE A 157 5.64 -9.19 12.43
N ALA A 158 4.97 -9.31 13.59
CA ALA A 158 5.15 -10.44 14.48
C ALA A 158 4.78 -11.77 13.79
N ALA A 159 3.70 -11.77 12.98
CA ALA A 159 3.29 -12.95 12.22
C ALA A 159 4.21 -13.23 11.01
N ALA A 160 4.57 -12.18 10.26
CA ALA A 160 5.32 -12.34 9.01
C ALA A 160 6.83 -12.52 9.20
N CYS A 161 7.40 -11.85 10.19
CA CYS A 161 8.84 -11.70 10.42
C CYS A 161 9.17 -12.01 11.90
N PRO A 162 8.90 -13.23 12.40
CA PRO A 162 8.95 -13.54 13.84
C PRO A 162 10.35 -13.43 14.48
N LYS A 163 11.40 -13.31 13.67
CA LYS A 163 12.78 -13.09 14.12
C LYS A 163 13.13 -11.59 14.27
N MET A 164 12.25 -10.69 13.82
CA MET A 164 12.36 -9.25 14.00
C MET A 164 11.63 -8.84 15.27
N THR A 165 12.36 -8.43 16.30
CA THR A 165 11.72 -7.87 17.51
C THR A 165 11.36 -6.42 17.26
N ILE A 166 10.16 -6.00 17.68
CA ILE A 166 9.72 -4.60 17.64
C ILE A 166 9.69 -4.06 19.08
N TYR A 167 10.62 -3.19 19.42
CA TYR A 167 10.73 -2.57 20.75
C TYR A 167 9.88 -1.31 20.84
N LYS A 168 9.04 -1.19 21.87
CA LYS A 168 8.28 0.05 22.12
C LYS A 168 9.15 1.06 22.88
N PRO A 169 9.19 2.35 22.50
CA PRO A 169 9.99 3.39 23.17
C PRO A 169 9.74 3.56 24.67
N LYS A 170 8.53 3.22 25.16
CA LYS A 170 8.14 3.27 26.58
C LYS A 170 7.90 1.89 27.20
N GLY A 171 8.41 0.82 26.58
CA GLY A 171 8.20 -0.55 27.04
C GLY A 171 9.09 -0.93 28.24
N ASN A 172 8.81 -2.09 28.84
CA ASN A 172 9.61 -2.66 29.94
C ASN A 172 11.01 -3.16 29.51
N HIS A 173 11.35 -3.04 28.22
CA HIS A 173 12.63 -3.46 27.67
C HIS A 173 13.58 -2.27 27.69
N SER A 174 14.56 -2.29 28.58
CA SER A 174 15.62 -1.27 28.60
C SER A 174 16.60 -1.55 27.47
N LEU A 175 16.43 -0.86 26.33
CA LEU A 175 17.48 -0.82 25.31
C LEU A 175 18.68 -0.01 25.82
N PRO A 176 19.92 -0.35 25.43
CA PRO A 176 21.07 0.49 25.70
C PRO A 176 20.94 1.82 24.94
N PRO A 177 21.72 2.85 25.29
CA PRO A 177 21.84 4.05 24.47
C PRO A 177 22.24 3.69 23.02
N PRO A 178 21.76 4.44 22.02
CA PRO A 178 22.21 4.24 20.65
C PRO A 178 23.72 4.52 20.53
N LEU A 179 24.37 3.88 19.55
CA LEU A 179 25.72 4.23 19.16
C LEU A 179 25.81 5.73 18.88
N HIS A 180 26.95 6.34 19.21
CA HIS A 180 27.15 7.78 19.15
C HIS A 180 26.91 8.34 17.75
N ASN A 181 27.41 7.64 16.73
CA ASN A 181 27.26 8.07 15.35
C ASN A 181 25.92 7.60 14.78
N ARG A 182 25.29 8.48 14.00
CA ARG A 182 24.09 8.16 13.23
C ARG A 182 24.46 7.46 11.92
N TYR A 183 23.74 6.40 11.57
CA TYR A 183 23.91 5.72 10.29
C TYR A 183 23.12 6.42 9.18
N GLY A 184 23.81 6.81 8.11
CA GLY A 184 23.21 7.31 6.88
C GLY A 184 23.08 6.18 5.87
N MET A 185 21.85 5.74 5.60
CA MET A 185 21.60 4.62 4.69
C MET A 185 21.91 5.03 3.23
N PRO A 186 22.77 4.28 2.50
CA PRO A 186 22.93 4.47 1.06
C PRO A 186 21.71 3.96 0.30
N SER A 187 21.54 4.41 -0.95
CA SER A 187 20.42 3.98 -1.77
C SER A 187 20.46 2.50 -2.12
N MET A 188 19.29 1.88 -2.18
CA MET A 188 19.07 0.55 -2.75
C MET A 188 18.40 0.62 -4.15
N ARG A 189 18.25 1.83 -4.70
CA ARG A 189 17.46 2.11 -5.91
C ARG A 189 18.32 2.16 -7.18
N GLN A 190 18.69 0.98 -7.67
CA GLN A 190 19.44 0.83 -8.91
C GLN A 190 18.69 1.39 -10.14
N ASP A 191 17.36 1.50 -10.06
CA ASP A 191 16.49 2.09 -11.10
C ASP A 191 16.54 3.63 -11.12
N LEU A 192 16.83 4.27 -9.98
CA LEU A 192 17.05 5.73 -9.90
C LEU A 192 18.50 6.10 -10.18
N TYR A 193 19.44 5.20 -9.88
CA TYR A 193 20.88 5.42 -10.02
C TYR A 193 21.55 4.35 -10.89
N PRO A 194 21.17 4.23 -12.18
CA PRO A 194 21.65 3.16 -13.07
C PRO A 194 23.17 3.19 -13.30
N ASP A 195 23.78 4.35 -13.17
CA ASP A 195 25.21 4.60 -13.32
C ASP A 195 26.07 3.95 -12.23
N THR A 196 25.49 3.64 -11.06
CA THR A 196 26.26 3.00 -9.97
C THR A 196 26.49 1.51 -10.15
N ARG A 197 25.84 0.87 -11.14
CA ARG A 197 25.78 -0.59 -11.28
C ARG A 197 27.14 -1.28 -11.25
N ASP A 198 28.12 -0.71 -11.96
CA ASP A 198 29.46 -1.28 -12.15
C ASP A 198 30.53 -0.58 -11.29
N THR A 199 30.09 0.19 -10.29
CA THR A 199 30.99 0.88 -9.35
C THR A 199 31.31 0.00 -8.14
N GLU A 200 32.29 0.41 -7.32
CA GLU A 200 32.64 -0.29 -6.07
C GLU A 200 31.49 -0.26 -5.03
N LYS A 201 30.60 0.75 -5.12
CA LYS A 201 29.47 0.95 -4.20
C LYS A 201 28.15 1.09 -4.98
N PRO A 202 27.63 0.00 -5.55
CA PRO A 202 26.41 0.05 -6.33
C PRO A 202 25.19 0.27 -5.44
N ASN A 203 24.22 1.08 -5.88
CA ASN A 203 22.97 1.34 -5.16
C ASN A 203 22.02 0.13 -5.22
N THR A 204 22.34 -0.90 -4.47
CA THR A 204 21.63 -2.18 -4.44
C THR A 204 21.33 -2.62 -3.00
N PRO A 205 20.29 -3.44 -2.78
CA PRO A 205 19.99 -4.02 -1.47
C PRO A 205 21.20 -4.68 -0.79
N SER A 206 22.00 -5.45 -1.53
CA SER A 206 23.14 -6.17 -0.98
C SER A 206 24.30 -5.24 -0.60
N ALA A 207 24.51 -4.17 -1.35
CA ALA A 207 25.51 -3.16 -1.01
C ALA A 207 25.12 -2.38 0.25
N ALA A 208 23.85 -1.99 0.40
CA ALA A 208 23.38 -1.29 1.60
C ALA A 208 23.50 -2.14 2.88
N VAL A 209 23.25 -3.46 2.79
CA VAL A 209 23.48 -4.39 3.91
C VAL A 209 24.97 -4.50 4.25
N LYS A 210 25.85 -4.60 3.24
CA LYS A 210 27.32 -4.63 3.46
C LYS A 210 27.84 -3.32 4.04
N ASP A 211 27.28 -2.20 3.61
CA ASP A 211 27.61 -0.87 4.11
C ASP A 211 27.24 -0.75 5.60
N LEU A 212 26.01 -1.14 5.98
CA LEU A 212 25.58 -1.17 7.38
C LEU A 212 26.51 -2.04 8.24
N GLN A 213 26.86 -3.24 7.76
CA GLN A 213 27.76 -4.14 8.47
C GLN A 213 29.15 -3.52 8.67
N SER A 214 29.72 -2.94 7.60
CA SER A 214 31.04 -2.31 7.64
C SER A 214 31.04 -1.08 8.55
N TRP A 215 30.00 -0.24 8.44
CA TRP A 215 29.78 0.92 9.29
C TRP A 215 29.67 0.52 10.75
N MET A 216 28.88 -0.52 11.07
CA MET A 216 28.69 -1.02 12.43
C MET A 216 30.00 -1.54 13.05
N LEU A 217 30.81 -2.26 12.27
CA LEU A 217 32.11 -2.78 12.73
C LEU A 217 33.14 -1.67 13.00
N ALA A 218 32.99 -0.52 12.34
CA ALA A 218 33.87 0.63 12.52
C ALA A 218 33.50 1.49 13.74
N GLN A 219 32.40 1.21 14.45
CA GLN A 219 31.96 2.03 15.58
C GLN A 219 32.78 1.74 16.84
N PRO A 220 33.41 2.76 17.45
CA PRO A 220 34.34 2.57 18.57
C PRO A 220 33.65 2.18 19.89
N ASP A 221 32.38 2.53 20.04
CA ASP A 221 31.52 2.30 21.19
C ASP A 221 30.68 1.01 21.08
N ARG A 222 30.86 0.23 20.00
CA ARG A 222 30.17 -1.06 19.84
C ARG A 222 30.77 -2.13 20.75
N ASP A 223 29.90 -2.75 21.54
CA ASP A 223 30.19 -3.99 22.25
C ASP A 223 29.51 -5.19 21.54
N PRO A 224 30.26 -6.09 20.90
CA PRO A 224 29.69 -7.26 20.20
C PRO A 224 28.94 -8.24 21.09
N LYS A 225 29.08 -8.16 22.43
CA LYS A 225 28.41 -9.06 23.38
C LYS A 225 27.04 -8.56 23.82
N ASN A 226 26.71 -7.31 23.53
CA ASN A 226 25.49 -6.64 23.96
C ASN A 226 24.64 -6.22 22.75
N ILE A 227 23.37 -5.91 23.02
CA ILE A 227 22.47 -5.32 22.01
C ILE A 227 23.13 -4.05 21.46
N THR A 228 23.17 -3.93 20.14
CA THR A 228 23.66 -2.74 19.44
C THR A 228 22.46 -1.95 18.94
N LEU A 229 22.18 -0.79 19.54
CA LEU A 229 21.14 0.13 19.07
C LEU A 229 21.74 1.15 18.10
N ILE A 230 21.20 1.25 16.89
CA ILE A 230 21.68 2.12 15.82
C ILE A 230 20.62 3.15 15.48
N SER A 231 20.94 4.44 15.63
CA SER A 231 20.11 5.52 15.11
C SER A 231 20.31 5.62 13.59
N VAL A 232 19.25 5.36 12.83
CA VAL A 232 19.21 5.49 11.38
C VAL A 232 18.63 6.86 11.03
N GLY A 233 19.35 7.60 10.19
CA GLY A 233 18.90 8.88 9.67
C GLY A 233 17.74 8.75 8.69
N ARG A 234 17.47 9.83 7.96
CA ARG A 234 16.39 9.89 6.98
C ARG A 234 16.65 8.90 5.83
N THR A 235 15.63 8.10 5.49
CA THR A 235 15.71 7.01 4.50
C THR A 235 14.88 7.24 3.25
N LEU A 236 14.16 8.37 3.18
CA LEU A 236 13.18 8.66 2.13
C LEU A 236 13.72 8.48 0.69
N TRP A 237 13.06 7.59 -0.05
CA TRP A 237 13.32 7.23 -1.45
C TRP A 237 14.59 6.42 -1.69
N GLU A 238 15.20 5.90 -0.63
CA GLU A 238 16.44 5.14 -0.69
C GLU A 238 16.28 3.64 -0.47
N GLY A 239 15.06 3.16 -0.18
CA GLY A 239 14.80 1.76 0.14
C GLY A 239 14.55 0.86 -1.06
N LEU A 240 13.79 -0.21 -0.83
CA LEU A 240 13.50 -1.24 -1.83
C LEU A 240 12.81 -0.65 -3.07
N ASP A 241 13.23 -1.08 -4.26
CA ASP A 241 12.39 -0.93 -5.45
C ASP A 241 11.17 -1.84 -5.35
N THR A 242 10.11 -1.33 -4.73
CA THR A 242 8.85 -2.07 -4.58
C THR A 242 8.18 -2.40 -5.91
N ARG A 243 8.53 -1.72 -7.01
CA ARG A 243 8.01 -2.02 -8.35
C ARG A 243 8.61 -3.30 -8.93
N SER A 244 9.84 -3.66 -8.58
CA SER A 244 10.42 -4.97 -8.95
C SER A 244 9.92 -6.12 -8.09
N LEU A 245 9.35 -5.86 -6.90
CA LEU A 245 8.79 -6.90 -6.04
C LEU A 245 7.52 -7.53 -6.62
N PRO A 246 7.22 -8.81 -6.30
CA PRO A 246 5.98 -9.46 -6.70
C PRO A 246 4.74 -8.64 -6.29
N PRO A 247 3.68 -8.57 -7.12
CA PRO A 247 2.52 -7.73 -6.85
C PRO A 247 1.88 -7.94 -5.47
N ALA A 248 1.81 -9.19 -5.01
CA ALA A 248 1.30 -9.52 -3.67
C ALA A 248 2.17 -8.92 -2.55
N VAL A 249 3.49 -9.03 -2.67
CA VAL A 249 4.44 -8.44 -1.71
C VAL A 249 4.31 -6.92 -1.69
N ARG A 250 4.27 -6.27 -2.86
CA ARG A 250 4.10 -4.81 -2.96
C ARG A 250 2.82 -4.34 -2.27
N ARG A 251 1.70 -5.01 -2.55
CA ARG A 251 0.40 -4.69 -1.96
C ARG A 251 0.43 -4.87 -0.44
N ASP A 252 0.87 -6.04 0.03
CA ASP A 252 0.75 -6.39 1.45
C ASP A 252 1.79 -5.63 2.30
N PHE A 253 3.01 -5.43 1.78
CA PHE A 253 4.00 -4.55 2.40
C PHE A 253 3.49 -3.11 2.48
N GLY A 254 2.92 -2.58 1.39
CA GLY A 254 2.26 -1.27 1.40
C GLY A 254 1.10 -1.20 2.42
N SER A 255 0.37 -2.29 2.61
CA SER A 255 -0.78 -2.38 3.51
C SER A 255 -0.40 -2.52 5.00
N SER A 256 0.88 -2.80 5.29
CA SER A 256 1.36 -2.94 6.67
C SER A 256 1.33 -1.62 7.45
N LEU A 257 1.48 -0.48 6.77
CA LEU A 257 1.27 0.85 7.33
C LEU A 257 -0.17 1.31 7.12
N ARG A 258 -1.09 0.62 7.81
CA ARG A 258 -2.52 0.94 7.85
C ARG A 258 -2.73 2.24 8.62
N LEU A 259 -3.59 3.13 8.11
CA LEU A 259 -3.98 4.35 8.83
C LEU A 259 -4.74 4.01 10.12
N ILE A 260 -4.70 4.91 11.09
CA ILE A 260 -5.43 4.74 12.36
C ILE A 260 -6.92 4.46 12.14
N PRO A 261 -7.55 3.62 13.00
CA PRO A 261 -8.95 3.23 12.84
C PRO A 261 -9.94 4.39 12.74
N GLU A 262 -9.68 5.50 13.44
CA GLU A 262 -10.53 6.69 13.48
C GLU A 262 -10.64 7.35 12.11
N VAL A 263 -9.51 7.52 11.42
CA VAL A 263 -9.46 8.09 10.07
C VAL A 263 -10.11 7.16 9.07
N ARG A 264 -9.92 5.84 9.21
CA ARG A 264 -10.56 4.84 8.35
C ARG A 264 -12.08 4.84 8.54
N ARG A 265 -12.55 4.95 9.78
CA ARG A 265 -13.98 5.06 10.10
C ARG A 265 -14.59 6.34 9.53
N LEU A 266 -13.87 7.45 9.61
CA LEU A 266 -14.30 8.71 8.98
C LEU A 266 -14.39 8.57 7.45
N ALA A 267 -13.42 7.92 6.81
CA ALA A 267 -13.47 7.65 5.37
C ALA A 267 -14.67 6.78 4.98
N ALA A 268 -15.00 5.76 5.79
CA ALA A 268 -16.18 4.92 5.59
C ALA A 268 -17.47 5.75 5.68
N LEU A 269 -17.58 6.62 6.69
CA LEU A 269 -18.74 7.50 6.88
C LEU A 269 -18.91 8.49 5.72
N VAL A 270 -17.82 9.13 5.29
CA VAL A 270 -17.84 10.05 4.14
C VAL A 270 -18.26 9.31 2.88
N THR A 271 -17.73 8.12 2.64
CA THR A 271 -18.04 7.32 1.46
C THR A 271 -19.50 6.84 1.46
N TYR A 272 -20.03 6.43 2.61
CA TYR A 272 -21.45 6.08 2.78
C TYR A 272 -22.36 7.26 2.42
N ASN A 273 -22.06 8.45 2.95
CA ASN A 273 -22.86 9.66 2.65
C ASN A 273 -22.69 10.12 1.21
N LEU A 274 -21.50 10.00 0.63
CA LEU A 274 -21.24 10.30 -0.79
C LEU A 274 -22.09 9.39 -1.68
N ALA A 275 -22.15 8.08 -1.35
CA ALA A 275 -22.93 7.11 -2.08
C ALA A 275 -24.42 7.42 -2.08
N LEU A 276 -24.96 7.84 -0.93
CA LEU A 276 -26.37 8.26 -0.82
C LEU A 276 -26.65 9.58 -1.55
N THR A 277 -25.77 10.56 -1.39
CA THR A 277 -25.96 11.92 -1.93
C THR A 277 -25.92 11.94 -3.46
N HIS A 278 -25.05 11.13 -4.06
CA HIS A 278 -24.84 11.10 -5.52
C HIS A 278 -25.35 9.84 -6.19
N HIS A 279 -26.22 9.06 -5.53
CA HIS A 279 -26.83 7.85 -6.09
C HIS A 279 -25.81 6.84 -6.65
N LEU A 280 -24.69 6.65 -5.93
CA LEU A 280 -23.65 5.69 -6.30
C LEU A 280 -24.01 4.31 -5.76
N HIS A 281 -24.58 3.46 -6.61
CA HIS A 281 -25.05 2.13 -6.24
C HIS A 281 -23.96 1.04 -6.26
N ASP A 282 -22.83 1.30 -6.92
CA ASP A 282 -21.75 0.32 -7.12
C ASP A 282 -20.71 0.29 -5.99
N ILE A 283 -20.87 1.14 -4.97
CA ILE A 283 -19.96 1.19 -3.82
C ILE A 283 -20.31 0.07 -2.85
N ASP A 284 -19.53 -1.02 -2.91
CA ASP A 284 -19.59 -2.13 -1.97
C ASP A 284 -18.43 -2.04 -0.97
N PRO A 285 -18.66 -1.83 0.34
CA PRO A 285 -17.59 -1.59 1.31
C PRO A 285 -16.64 -2.78 1.47
N ARG A 286 -16.99 -3.94 0.89
CA ARG A 286 -16.15 -5.14 0.85
C ARG A 286 -15.15 -5.15 -0.30
N LEU A 287 -15.29 -4.23 -1.26
CA LEU A 287 -14.43 -4.14 -2.43
C LEU A 287 -13.35 -3.08 -2.24
N PRO A 288 -12.17 -3.29 -2.84
CA PRO A 288 -11.04 -2.38 -2.68
C PRO A 288 -11.08 -1.16 -3.60
N TYR A 289 -11.90 -1.20 -4.65
CA TYR A 289 -11.89 -0.24 -5.73
C TYR A 289 -13.23 -0.20 -6.46
N TYR A 290 -13.66 1.01 -6.84
CA TYR A 290 -14.98 1.30 -7.41
C TYR A 290 -14.83 2.01 -8.76
N ALA A 291 -14.58 1.24 -9.83
CA ALA A 291 -14.19 1.79 -11.14
C ALA A 291 -15.20 2.75 -11.77
N SER A 292 -16.48 2.62 -11.43
CA SER A 292 -17.61 3.36 -12.02
C SER A 292 -18.22 4.40 -11.08
N SER A 293 -17.69 4.60 -9.87
CA SER A 293 -18.38 5.40 -8.84
C SER A 293 -17.93 6.87 -8.81
N PHE A 294 -16.69 7.14 -8.45
CA PHE A 294 -16.16 8.52 -8.37
C PHE A 294 -14.65 8.54 -8.54
N LEU A 295 -14.11 9.70 -8.93
CA LEU A 295 -12.66 9.93 -8.94
C LEU A 295 -12.23 10.62 -7.64
N GLY A 296 -11.15 10.16 -7.03
CA GLY A 296 -10.46 10.90 -5.96
C GLY A 296 -9.40 11.83 -6.55
N ALA A 297 -9.41 13.11 -6.19
CA ALA A 297 -8.43 14.09 -6.61
C ALA A 297 -7.77 14.74 -5.38
N HIS A 298 -6.44 14.84 -5.37
CA HIS A 298 -5.71 15.59 -4.37
C HIS A 298 -5.01 16.77 -5.03
N LEU A 299 -5.41 17.99 -4.67
CA LEU A 299 -4.79 19.23 -5.15
C LEU A 299 -3.74 19.69 -4.16
N ARG A 300 -2.47 19.57 -4.57
CA ARG A 300 -1.32 20.04 -3.79
C ARG A 300 -0.93 21.44 -4.27
N THR A 301 -1.53 22.46 -3.69
CA THR A 301 -1.40 23.86 -4.12
C THR A 301 -1.28 24.84 -2.95
N GLU A 302 -1.03 24.32 -1.76
CA GLU A 302 -0.83 25.09 -0.53
C GLU A 302 0.49 25.88 -0.57
N ASP A 303 0.59 26.93 0.25
CA ASP A 303 1.71 27.87 0.24
C ASP A 303 3.07 27.19 0.45
N ASP A 304 3.15 26.12 1.24
CA ASP A 304 4.39 25.38 1.45
C ASP A 304 4.85 24.64 0.18
N ALA A 305 3.94 24.12 -0.65
CA ALA A 305 4.29 23.56 -1.96
C ALA A 305 4.80 24.65 -2.92
N LYS A 306 4.15 25.82 -2.89
CA LYS A 306 4.57 26.98 -3.68
C LYS A 306 5.97 27.45 -3.27
N ASN A 307 6.22 27.59 -1.97
CA ASN A 307 7.50 28.01 -1.40
C ASN A 307 8.63 27.00 -1.66
N ALA A 308 8.30 25.70 -1.73
CA ALA A 308 9.23 24.66 -2.16
C ALA A 308 9.51 24.69 -3.68
N GLY A 309 8.85 25.58 -4.42
CA GLY A 309 9.00 25.72 -5.87
C GLY A 309 8.38 24.58 -6.67
N TRP A 310 7.45 23.81 -6.09
CA TRP A 310 6.80 22.69 -6.76
C TRP A 310 5.77 23.16 -7.80
N LEU A 311 5.23 24.37 -7.65
CA LEU A 311 4.22 24.95 -8.53
C LEU A 311 4.82 25.93 -9.55
N ASP A 312 6.14 25.93 -9.73
CA ASP A 312 6.81 26.84 -10.66
C ASP A 312 6.74 26.31 -12.10
N ASN A 313 6.05 27.07 -12.95
CA ASN A 313 5.81 26.73 -14.35
C ASN A 313 7.06 26.83 -15.25
N ASN A 314 8.16 27.36 -14.73
CA ASN A 314 9.44 27.42 -15.45
C ASN A 314 10.33 26.19 -15.19
N LYS A 315 9.88 25.23 -14.38
CA LYS A 315 10.61 23.99 -14.04
C LYS A 315 9.95 22.77 -14.70
N PRO A 316 10.61 21.59 -14.73
CA PRO A 316 9.98 20.35 -15.20
C PRO A 316 8.68 19.97 -14.47
N SER A 317 8.41 20.59 -13.31
CA SER A 317 7.16 20.55 -12.56
C SER A 317 6.06 21.45 -13.15
N ALA A 318 6.17 21.95 -14.38
CA ALA A 318 5.22 22.89 -14.99
C ALA A 318 3.77 22.39 -15.13
N HIS A 319 3.49 21.14 -14.80
CA HIS A 319 2.14 20.56 -14.75
C HIS A 319 1.64 20.33 -13.31
N ALA A 320 2.40 20.73 -12.31
CA ALA A 320 2.06 20.58 -10.90
C ALA A 320 1.36 21.83 -10.34
N ASP A 321 1.14 22.88 -11.13
CA ASP A 321 0.29 24.00 -10.71
C ASP A 321 -1.20 23.61 -10.65
N PHE A 322 -2.05 24.56 -10.24
CA PHE A 322 -3.48 24.31 -10.12
C PHE A 322 -4.11 23.83 -11.44
N ASP A 323 -3.79 24.48 -12.55
CA ASP A 323 -4.44 24.18 -13.83
C ASP A 323 -3.96 22.83 -14.38
N GLY A 324 -2.66 22.52 -14.29
CA GLY A 324 -2.12 21.22 -14.69
C GLY A 324 -2.69 20.06 -13.89
N GLN A 325 -2.77 20.19 -12.55
CA GLN A 325 -3.40 19.17 -11.70
C GLN A 325 -4.89 19.01 -12.04
N THR A 326 -5.62 20.12 -12.14
CA THR A 326 -7.07 20.10 -12.40
C THR A 326 -7.38 19.48 -13.76
N ASP A 327 -6.69 19.89 -14.81
CA ASP A 327 -6.92 19.40 -16.17
C ASP A 327 -6.58 17.91 -16.29
N ALA A 328 -5.54 17.44 -15.59
CA ALA A 328 -5.22 16.02 -15.52
C ALA A 328 -6.32 15.18 -14.84
N TYR A 329 -6.89 15.66 -13.73
CA TYR A 329 -7.99 14.96 -13.05
C TYR A 329 -9.28 14.98 -13.87
N LEU A 330 -9.64 16.12 -14.48
CA LEU A 330 -10.82 16.22 -15.33
C LEU A 330 -10.71 15.33 -16.57
N SER A 331 -9.54 15.30 -17.20
CA SER A 331 -9.28 14.40 -18.33
C SER A 331 -9.47 12.93 -17.95
N GLN A 332 -8.94 12.50 -16.80
CA GLN A 332 -9.13 11.13 -16.31
C GLN A 332 -10.61 10.82 -15.99
N ALA A 333 -11.34 11.76 -15.40
CA ALA A 333 -12.76 11.58 -15.13
C ALA A 333 -13.56 11.40 -16.42
N VAL A 334 -13.31 12.24 -17.43
CA VAL A 334 -13.95 12.14 -18.75
C VAL A 334 -13.59 10.82 -19.45
N GLU A 335 -12.31 10.43 -19.46
CA GLU A 335 -11.86 9.17 -20.07
C GLU A 335 -12.52 7.93 -19.43
N ARG A 336 -12.84 8.02 -18.13
CA ARG A 336 -13.49 6.95 -17.36
C ARG A 336 -15.01 7.12 -17.26
N ASN A 337 -15.59 8.13 -17.90
CA ASN A 337 -17.00 8.48 -17.82
C ASN A 337 -17.52 8.64 -16.37
N LEU A 338 -16.69 9.25 -15.51
CA LEU A 338 -17.02 9.54 -14.12
C LEU A 338 -17.62 10.94 -14.01
N GLN A 339 -18.74 11.06 -13.29
CA GLN A 339 -19.46 12.32 -13.11
C GLN A 339 -19.22 12.99 -11.75
N ILE A 340 -18.61 12.26 -10.80
CA ILE A 340 -18.39 12.72 -9.43
C ILE A 340 -16.89 12.71 -9.14
N ILE A 341 -16.38 13.83 -8.60
CA ILE A 341 -14.99 13.93 -8.13
C ILE A 341 -14.96 14.34 -6.66
N TYR A 342 -14.35 13.50 -5.80
CA TYR A 342 -14.03 13.88 -4.42
C TYR A 342 -12.67 14.60 -4.40
N VAL A 343 -12.67 15.89 -4.10
CA VAL A 343 -11.46 16.73 -4.10
C VAL A 343 -10.98 16.96 -2.67
N ALA A 344 -9.71 16.65 -2.41
CA ALA A 344 -9.00 16.97 -1.18
C ALA A 344 -7.91 18.01 -1.44
N SER A 345 -7.89 19.09 -0.63
CA SER A 345 -6.83 20.10 -0.67
C SER A 345 -6.76 20.85 0.66
N GLY A 346 -5.56 21.30 1.04
CA GLY A 346 -5.40 22.31 2.09
C GLY A 346 -5.72 23.73 1.63
N ASN A 347 -5.89 23.98 0.32
CA ASN A 347 -6.29 25.27 -0.22
C ASN A 347 -7.80 25.29 -0.55
N THR A 348 -8.60 25.73 0.42
CA THR A 348 -10.07 25.73 0.32
C THR A 348 -10.60 26.57 -0.84
N SER A 349 -9.94 27.67 -1.18
CA SER A 349 -10.35 28.56 -2.28
C SER A 349 -10.25 27.86 -3.65
N GLU A 350 -9.26 26.99 -3.80
CA GLU A 350 -9.04 26.25 -5.04
C GLU A 350 -9.96 25.04 -5.20
N ILE A 351 -10.50 24.49 -4.11
CA ILE A 351 -11.59 23.50 -4.19
C ILE A 351 -12.80 24.10 -4.91
N SER A 352 -13.19 25.33 -4.56
CA SER A 352 -14.31 26.02 -5.23
C SER A 352 -13.98 26.34 -6.69
N LYS A 353 -12.74 26.71 -6.99
CA LYS A 353 -12.27 26.96 -8.37
C LYS A 353 -12.31 25.67 -9.20
N PHE A 354 -11.87 24.55 -8.63
CA PHE A 354 -11.92 23.22 -9.26
C PHE A 354 -13.36 22.84 -9.61
N ALA A 355 -14.27 22.90 -8.63
CA ALA A 355 -15.67 22.54 -8.82
C ALA A 355 -16.33 23.37 -9.94
N LYS A 356 -16.05 24.68 -9.98
CA LYS A 356 -16.54 25.56 -11.05
C LYS A 356 -16.01 25.14 -12.43
N LYS A 357 -14.72 24.81 -12.54
CA LYS A 357 -14.10 24.36 -13.79
C LYS A 357 -14.68 23.01 -14.25
N ALA A 358 -14.82 22.06 -13.32
CA ALA A 358 -15.41 20.73 -13.57
C ALA A 358 -16.85 20.82 -14.11
N SER A 359 -17.69 21.63 -13.45
CA SER A 359 -19.08 21.84 -13.84
C SER A 359 -19.21 22.52 -15.20
N LEU A 360 -18.45 23.61 -15.44
CA LEU A 360 -18.55 24.38 -16.69
C LEU A 360 -18.07 23.62 -17.93
N LEU A 361 -17.01 22.82 -17.81
CA LEU A 361 -16.38 22.17 -18.96
C LEU A 361 -16.97 20.80 -19.27
N HIS A 362 -17.37 20.06 -18.24
CA HIS A 362 -17.70 18.63 -18.37
C HIS A 362 -18.98 18.20 -17.66
N ASN A 363 -19.72 19.14 -17.04
CA ASN A 363 -20.90 18.83 -16.23
C ASN A 363 -20.61 17.79 -15.12
N ILE A 364 -19.39 17.84 -14.58
CA ILE A 364 -18.94 17.01 -13.46
C ILE A 364 -19.26 17.74 -12.15
N THR A 365 -19.68 16.97 -11.15
CA THR A 365 -19.97 17.45 -9.78
C THR A 365 -18.79 17.27 -8.85
#